data_AF-A0A7U9QZV3-F1
#
_entry.id   AF-A0A7U9QZV3-F1
#
_cell.length_a   1.000
_cell.length_b   1.000
_cell.length_c   1.000
_cell.angle_alpha   90.00
_cell.angle_beta   90.00
_cell.angle_gamma   90.00
#
_symmetry.space_group_name_H-M   'P 1'
#
loop_
_entity.id
_entity.type
_entity.pdbx_description
1 polymer ?
#
loop_
_entity_poly.entity_id
_entity_poly.type
_entity_poly.pdbx_seq_one_letter_code
_entity_poly.pdbx_strand_id
1 'polypeptide(L)'
;MEVFLSEEPMVVRITGIIGYSPVIQNMPQNYNILNRLVPITFQGSWWWGQADFYQYYDLKNAAEDPSVDLTTYDLPVLEEHMYHVIRGKDTYMLIELK
;
A
#
# COMPACT_ATOMS: atom_id res chain seq x y z
N MET A 1 -6.19 4.90 11.34
CA MET A 1 -4.76 4.54 11.52
C MET A 1 -4.24 4.66 12.95
N GLU A 2 -5.11 4.50 13.95
CA GLU A 2 -4.64 4.26 15.32
C GLU A 2 -3.89 2.92 15.45
N VAL A 3 -4.11 2.00 14.49
CA VAL A 3 -3.47 0.66 14.42
C VAL A 3 -1.94 0.72 14.34
N PHE A 4 -1.35 1.83 13.88
CA PHE A 4 0.12 1.99 13.73
C PHE A 4 0.80 2.68 14.91
N LEU A 5 0.08 2.96 15.99
CA LEU A 5 0.60 3.65 17.17
C LEU A 5 1.21 2.71 18.22
N SER A 6 1.36 1.41 17.93
CA SER A 6 1.99 0.46 18.86
C SER A 6 3.48 0.76 19.04
N GLU A 7 4.00 0.65 20.27
CA GLU A 7 5.43 0.85 20.57
C GLU A 7 6.33 -0.25 20.00
N GLU A 8 5.78 -1.45 19.74
CA GLU A 8 6.51 -2.56 19.13
C GLU A 8 6.52 -2.45 17.59
N PRO A 9 7.64 -2.80 16.94
CA PRO A 9 7.74 -2.80 15.48
C PRO A 9 6.80 -3.85 14.89
N MET A 10 5.99 -3.42 13.93
CA MET A 10 5.08 -4.31 13.20
C MET A 10 5.69 -4.72 11.86
N VAL A 11 5.54 -5.99 11.52
CA VAL A 11 5.88 -6.50 10.20
C VAL A 11 4.76 -6.10 9.25
N VAL A 12 5.04 -5.16 8.36
CA VAL A 12 4.10 -4.60 7.41
C VAL A 12 4.46 -5.03 6.00
N ARG A 13 3.45 -5.44 5.23
CA ARG A 13 3.57 -5.66 3.78
C ARG A 13 2.50 -4.87 3.05
N ILE A 14 2.92 -4.08 2.07
CA ILE A 14 2.03 -3.37 1.16
C ILE A 14 1.92 -4.16 -0.15
N THR A 15 0.71 -4.43 -0.61
CA THR A 15 0.46 -5.11 -1.89
C THR A 15 -0.50 -4.32 -2.75
N GLY A 16 -0.53 -4.63 -4.04
CA GLY A 16 -1.36 -3.92 -5.00
C GLY A 16 -0.79 -2.55 -5.41
N ILE A 17 -1.65 -1.77 -6.04
CA ILE A 17 -1.34 -0.45 -6.60
C ILE A 17 -2.60 0.39 -6.47
N ILE A 18 -2.47 1.64 -6.05
CA ILE A 18 -3.56 2.59 -6.26
C ILE A 18 -3.53 2.94 -7.74
N GLY A 19 -4.46 2.34 -8.48
CA GLY A 19 -4.54 2.49 -9.92
C GLY A 19 -4.87 3.91 -10.36
N TYR A 20 -4.87 4.12 -11.67
CA TYR A 20 -5.26 5.41 -12.22
C TYR A 20 -6.75 5.70 -12.01
N SER A 21 -7.09 6.96 -11.78
CA SER A 21 -8.48 7.44 -11.83
C SER A 21 -9.16 7.03 -13.15
N PRO A 22 -10.47 6.73 -13.17
CA PRO A 22 -11.19 6.36 -14.39
C PRO A 22 -11.01 7.34 -15.55
N VAL A 23 -10.81 8.63 -15.26
CA VAL A 23 -10.56 9.66 -16.29
C VAL A 23 -9.26 9.39 -17.05
N ILE A 24 -8.20 8.99 -16.34
CA ILE A 24 -6.90 8.67 -16.95
C ILE A 24 -6.98 7.34 -17.69
N GLN A 25 -7.68 6.34 -17.13
CA GLN A 25 -7.88 5.05 -17.79
C GLN A 25 -8.62 5.18 -19.12
N ASN A 26 -9.62 6.07 -19.19
CA ASN A 26 -10.42 6.32 -20.39
C ASN A 26 -9.85 7.43 -21.29
N MET A 27 -8.71 8.03 -20.93
CA MET A 27 -8.02 9.02 -21.78
C MET A 27 -7.41 8.33 -23.01
N PRO A 28 -7.35 8.99 -24.19
CA PRO A 28 -6.61 8.48 -25.33
C PRO A 28 -5.14 8.14 -24.97
N GLN A 29 -4.80 6.86 -25.07
CA GLN A 29 -3.47 6.32 -24.71
C GLN A 29 -2.45 6.40 -25.86
N ASN A 30 -2.77 7.12 -26.93
CA ASN A 30 -1.92 7.26 -28.11
C ASN A 30 -0.68 8.15 -27.87
N TYR A 31 -0.60 8.84 -26.73
CA TYR A 31 0.53 9.71 -26.36
C TYR A 31 1.29 9.16 -25.15
N ASN A 32 2.26 8.28 -25.39
CA ASN A 32 3.09 7.65 -24.35
C ASN A 32 3.82 8.66 -23.42
N ILE A 33 4.06 9.88 -23.88
CA ILE A 33 4.68 10.95 -23.07
C ILE A 33 3.80 11.31 -21.86
N LEU A 34 2.47 11.27 -22.00
CA LEU A 34 1.54 11.63 -20.93
C LEU A 34 1.56 10.62 -19.78
N ASN A 35 1.77 9.34 -20.09
CA ASN A 35 1.90 8.28 -19.07
C ASN A 35 3.13 8.47 -18.17
N ARG A 36 4.15 9.22 -18.63
CA ARG A 36 5.29 9.60 -17.79
C ARG A 36 5.01 10.79 -16.87
N LEU A 37 3.99 11.59 -17.18
CA LEU A 37 3.60 12.77 -16.39
C LEU A 37 2.58 12.43 -15.31
N VAL A 38 1.93 11.27 -15.39
CA VAL A 38 0.99 10.78 -14.38
C VAL A 38 1.69 9.70 -13.55
N PRO A 39 2.36 10.07 -12.45
CA PRO A 39 3.03 9.09 -11.60
C PRO A 39 2.01 8.14 -10.97
N ILE A 40 2.39 6.88 -10.80
CA ILE A 40 1.70 5.97 -9.89
C ILE A 40 2.14 6.36 -8.48
N THR A 41 1.20 6.80 -7.65
CA THR A 41 1.50 7.39 -6.34
C THR A 41 1.93 6.34 -5.32
N PHE A 42 1.11 5.30 -5.11
CA PHE A 42 1.40 4.23 -4.15
C PHE A 42 1.35 2.87 -4.85
N GLN A 43 2.43 2.10 -4.70
CA GLN A 43 2.59 0.80 -5.32
C GLN A 43 3.40 -0.12 -4.41
N GLY A 44 2.79 -1.21 -3.95
CA GLY A 44 3.42 -2.15 -3.02
C GLY A 44 4.62 -2.90 -3.61
N SER A 45 4.66 -3.10 -4.94
CA SER A 45 5.78 -3.79 -5.60
C SER A 45 6.99 -2.89 -5.88
N TRP A 46 6.95 -1.60 -5.53
CA TRP A 46 8.02 -0.65 -5.81
C TRP A 46 8.49 0.05 -4.53
N TRP A 47 9.79 -0.01 -4.24
CA TRP A 47 10.38 0.58 -3.03
C TRP A 47 9.99 2.05 -2.81
N TRP A 48 10.02 2.88 -3.85
CA TRP A 48 9.63 4.29 -3.72
C TRP A 48 8.13 4.44 -3.44
N GLY A 49 7.29 3.63 -4.07
CA GLY A 49 5.85 3.63 -3.80
C GLY A 49 5.51 3.20 -2.36
N GLN A 50 6.28 2.26 -1.79
CA GLN A 50 6.17 1.89 -0.38
C GLN A 50 6.69 3.00 0.56
N ALA A 51 7.87 3.57 0.27
CA ALA A 51 8.46 4.64 1.06
C ALA A 51 7.55 5.89 1.09
N ASP A 52 6.98 6.28 -0.05
CA ASP A 52 6.03 7.38 -0.14
C ASP A 52 4.76 7.09 0.68
N PHE A 53 4.27 5.85 0.68
CA PHE A 53 3.12 5.45 1.49
C PHE A 53 3.43 5.54 2.98
N TYR A 54 4.56 4.99 3.43
CA TYR A 54 4.99 5.07 4.83
C TYR A 54 5.14 6.52 5.29
N GLN A 55 5.73 7.37 4.46
CA GLN A 55 5.92 8.78 4.77
C GLN A 55 4.58 9.55 4.79
N TYR A 56 3.70 9.32 3.81
CA TYR A 56 2.42 10.03 3.69
C TYR A 56 1.51 9.77 4.88
N TYR A 57 1.51 8.53 5.39
CA TYR A 57 0.68 8.11 6.53
C TYR A 57 1.44 8.09 7.86
N ASP A 58 2.67 8.59 7.89
CA ASP A 58 3.53 8.68 9.09
C ASP A 58 3.71 7.33 9.82
N LEU A 59 3.89 6.26 9.06
CA LEU A 59 4.04 4.89 9.55
C LEU A 59 5.46 4.65 10.09
N LYS A 60 5.73 5.16 11.28
CA LYS A 60 7.07 5.15 11.90
C LYS A 60 7.53 3.78 12.41
N ASN A 61 6.61 2.88 12.76
CA ASN A 61 6.89 1.59 13.39
C ASN A 61 6.68 0.39 12.43
N ALA A 62 6.75 0.64 11.12
CA ALA A 62 6.63 -0.39 10.10
C ALA A 62 8.01 -0.95 9.74
N ALA A 63 8.15 -2.27 9.83
CA ALA A 63 9.31 -3.01 9.32
C ALA A 63 8.85 -3.96 8.21
N GLU A 64 9.56 -3.98 7.09
CA GLU A 64 9.33 -4.98 6.03
C GLU A 64 10.18 -6.22 6.34
N ASP A 65 9.57 -7.41 6.35
CA ASP A 65 10.29 -8.69 6.38
C ASP A 65 10.05 -9.45 5.07
N PRO A 66 11.01 -9.45 4.14
CA PRO A 66 10.86 -10.13 2.85
C PRO A 66 10.82 -11.66 2.98
N SER A 67 11.17 -12.23 4.13
CA SER A 67 11.10 -13.67 4.39
C SER A 67 9.68 -14.14 4.67
N VAL A 68 8.75 -13.22 4.95
CA VAL A 68 7.38 -13.51 5.36
C VAL A 68 6.41 -13.07 4.26
N ASP A 69 5.61 -14.02 3.77
CA ASP A 69 4.52 -13.70 2.85
C ASP A 69 3.16 -13.60 3.56
N LEU A 70 2.85 -12.37 3.99
CA LEU A 70 1.58 -12.06 4.64
C LEU A 70 0.36 -12.24 3.75
N THR A 71 0.50 -12.32 2.42
CA THR A 71 -0.65 -12.60 1.52
C THR A 71 -1.17 -14.02 1.65
N THR A 72 -0.36 -14.92 2.22
CA THR A 72 -0.75 -16.31 2.48
C THR A 72 -1.43 -16.49 3.85
N TYR A 73 -1.45 -15.44 4.67
CA TYR A 73 -1.97 -15.50 6.04
C TYR A 73 -3.46 -15.15 6.02
N ASP A 74 -4.25 -15.86 6.83
CA ASP A 74 -5.66 -15.51 7.05
C ASP A 74 -5.77 -14.42 8.12
N LEU A 75 -5.49 -13.18 7.69
CA LEU A 75 -5.54 -11.99 8.55
C LEU A 75 -6.93 -11.34 8.51
N PRO A 76 -7.54 -11.02 9.67
CA PRO A 76 -8.83 -10.35 9.71
C PRO A 76 -8.71 -8.90 9.23
N VAL A 77 -9.80 -8.40 8.64
CA VAL A 77 -9.90 -6.98 8.23
C VAL A 77 -10.05 -6.12 9.49
N LEU A 78 -9.15 -5.16 9.65
CA LEU A 78 -9.17 -4.17 10.74
C LEU A 78 -9.87 -2.89 10.30
N GLU A 79 -9.47 -2.37 9.13
CA GLU A 79 -10.07 -1.18 8.51
C GLU A 79 -10.23 -1.42 7.01
N GLU A 80 -11.37 -0.99 6.45
CA GLU A 80 -11.59 -0.97 5.01
C GLU A 80 -11.90 0.45 4.54
N HIS A 81 -11.10 0.93 3.60
CA HIS A 81 -11.23 2.24 2.99
C HIS A 81 -11.50 2.11 1.49
N MET A 82 -11.80 3.25 0.86
CA MET A 82 -12.07 3.32 -0.58
C MET A 82 -10.88 2.84 -1.42
N TYR A 83 -9.65 3.12 -0.97
CA TYR A 83 -8.42 2.89 -1.75
C TYR A 83 -7.53 1.79 -1.18
N HIS A 84 -7.83 1.26 0.01
CA HIS A 84 -7.04 0.20 0.60
C HIS A 84 -7.83 -0.57 1.65
N VAL A 85 -7.41 -1.81 1.91
CA VAL A 85 -7.85 -2.64 3.05
C VAL A 85 -6.65 -2.85 3.95
N ILE A 86 -6.85 -2.69 5.26
CA ILE A 86 -5.87 -3.01 6.28
C ILE A 86 -6.33 -4.28 6.97
N ARG A 87 -5.52 -5.33 6.84
CA ARG A 87 -5.67 -6.58 7.59
C ARG A 87 -4.55 -6.69 8.59
N GLY A 88 -4.83 -7.23 9.76
CA GLY A 88 -3.77 -7.38 10.75
C GLY A 88 -4.14 -8.26 11.93
N LYS A 89 -3.12 -8.85 12.53
CA LYS A 89 -3.21 -9.67 13.73
C LYS A 89 -1.86 -9.67 14.42
N ASP A 90 -1.86 -9.47 15.74
CA ASP A 90 -0.65 -9.41 16.56
C ASP A 90 0.35 -8.38 16.00
N THR A 91 1.53 -8.80 15.57
CA THR A 91 2.58 -7.94 14.99
C THR A 91 2.60 -7.93 13.46
N TYR A 92 1.64 -8.57 12.80
CA TYR A 92 1.58 -8.68 11.35
C TYR A 92 0.49 -7.81 10.76
N MET A 93 0.83 -7.07 9.70
CA MET A 93 -0.13 -6.24 8.98
C MET A 93 0.05 -6.32 7.47
N LEU A 94 -1.06 -6.51 6.77
CA LEU A 94 -1.15 -6.53 5.31
C LEU A 94 -2.02 -5.35 4.86
N ILE A 95 -1.44 -4.49 4.04
CA ILE A 95 -2.11 -3.32 3.45
C ILE A 95 -2.31 -3.62 1.96
N GLU A 96 -3.56 -3.81 1.55
CA GLU A 96 -3.92 -4.11 0.16
C GLU A 96 -4.45 -2.86 -0.52
N LEU A 97 -3.70 -2.31 -1.47
CA LEU A 97 -4.10 -1.15 -2.27
C LEU A 97 -5.10 -1.55 -3.39
N LYS A 98 -6.11 -0.71 -3.63
CA LYS A 98 -7.18 -0.89 -4.63
C LYS A 98 -7.03 0.00 -5.85
#